data_AF-A0A1V9U8Q9-F1
#
_entry.id   AF-A0A1V9U8Q9-F1
#
_cell.length_a   1.000
_cell.length_b   1.000
_cell.length_c   1.000
_cell.angle_alpha   90.00
_cell.angle_beta   90.00
_cell.angle_gamma   90.00
#
_symmetry.space_group_name_H-M   'P 1'
#
loop_
_entity.id
_entity.type
_entity.pdbx_description
1 polymer ?
#
loop_
_entity_poly.entity_id
_entity_poly.type
_entity_poly.pdbx_seq_one_letter_code
_entity_poly.pdbx_strand_id
1 'polypeptide(L)'
;NSRDERRDGLFGAGWSVGFEVGVRIEPHPDGGERLTYVDEQARSIDLGVISLGGAAFSAGEGLVVRRHESGWLLIESEDGVYRLFEPPLADSSFLRLNQLG
;
A
#
# COMPACT_ATOMS: atom_id res chain seq x y z
N ASN A 1 -27.06 15.76 -14.63
CA ASN A 1 -25.81 16.53 -14.55
C ASN A 1 -24.89 15.71 -13.66
N SER A 2 -24.09 14.81 -14.23
CA SER A 2 -23.17 13.94 -13.49
C SER A 2 -21.78 14.22 -14.04
N ARG A 3 -21.03 15.01 -13.29
CA ARG A 3 -19.66 15.38 -13.62
C ARG A 3 -18.77 14.36 -12.92
N ASP A 4 -18.54 13.25 -13.59
CA ASP A 4 -17.55 12.27 -13.16
C ASP A 4 -16.18 12.74 -13.69
N GLU A 5 -15.46 13.47 -12.84
CA GLU A 5 -14.06 13.83 -13.05
C GLU A 5 -13.20 12.94 -12.15
N ARG A 6 -13.07 11.66 -12.50
CA ARG A 6 -12.08 10.78 -11.86
C ARG A 6 -11.15 10.24 -12.93
N ARG A 7 -10.09 11.01 -13.17
CA ARG A 7 -8.97 10.57 -13.99
C ARG A 7 -8.06 9.73 -13.09
N ASP A 8 -7.72 8.55 -13.61
CA ASP A 8 -6.66 7.64 -13.14
C ASP A 8 -7.03 6.70 -11.99
N GLY A 9 -7.74 5.63 -12.34
CA GLY A 9 -7.65 4.33 -11.66
C GLY A 9 -6.76 3.38 -12.48
N LEU A 10 -6.08 2.43 -11.80
CA LEU A 10 -5.05 1.51 -12.34
C LEU A 10 -5.46 0.74 -13.63
N PHE A 11 -6.76 0.71 -13.97
CA PHE A 11 -7.31 -0.04 -15.12
C PHE A 11 -8.06 0.83 -16.15
N GLY A 12 -7.94 2.16 -16.10
CA GLY A 12 -8.63 3.07 -17.02
C GLY A 12 -10.09 3.35 -16.62
N ALA A 13 -10.69 4.34 -17.28
CA ALA A 13 -12.03 4.84 -16.95
C ALA A 13 -13.10 3.73 -17.09
N GLY A 14 -13.78 3.41 -15.98
CA GLY A 14 -15.02 2.62 -16.00
C GLY A 14 -15.08 1.37 -15.11
N TRP A 15 -14.01 0.97 -14.43
CA TRP A 15 -14.05 -0.15 -13.48
C TRP A 15 -13.85 0.34 -12.05
N SER A 16 -14.94 0.53 -11.32
CA SER A 16 -14.89 0.70 -9.86
C SER A 16 -14.84 -0.67 -9.21
N VAL A 17 -13.64 -1.14 -8.89
CA VAL A 17 -13.51 -2.24 -7.94
C VAL A 17 -13.90 -1.70 -6.55
N GLY A 18 -14.65 -2.45 -5.75
CA GLY A 18 -15.12 -1.99 -4.43
C GLY A 18 -14.01 -1.81 -3.37
N PHE A 19 -12.76 -2.00 -3.75
CA PHE A 19 -11.58 -1.86 -2.90
C PHE A 19 -10.42 -1.21 -3.68
N GLU A 20 -9.56 -0.51 -2.95
CA GLU A 20 -8.35 0.14 -3.47
C GLU A 20 -7.13 -0.63 -2.94
N VAL A 21 -6.27 -1.06 -3.86
CA VAL A 21 -4.95 -1.65 -3.52
C VAL A 21 -4.12 -0.55 -2.86
N GLY A 22 -3.60 -0.83 -1.67
CA GLY A 22 -2.94 0.19 -0.88
C GLY A 22 -2.49 -0.33 0.48
N VAL A 23 -1.91 0.55 1.28
CA VAL A 23 -1.41 0.21 2.61
C VAL A 23 -2.01 1.14 3.65
N ARG A 24 -2.70 0.56 4.63
CA ARG A 24 -3.20 1.28 5.79
C ARG A 24 -2.10 1.40 6.83
N ILE A 25 -2.03 2.57 7.47
CA ILE A 25 -1.09 2.89 8.53
C ILE A 25 -1.90 3.18 9.79
N GLU A 26 -1.73 2.35 10.82
CA GLU A 26 -2.45 2.48 12.07
C GLU A 26 -1.47 2.65 13.23
N PRO A 27 -1.75 3.53 14.22
CA PRO A 27 -0.92 3.63 15.42
C PRO A 27 -0.97 2.31 16.20
N HIS A 28 0.18 1.77 16.55
CA HIS A 28 0.27 0.54 17.34
C HIS A 28 0.24 0.86 18.85
N PRO A 29 -0.51 0.09 19.69
CA PRO A 29 -0.63 0.35 21.13
C PRO A 29 0.72 0.32 21.89
N ASP A 30 1.67 -0.50 21.46
CA ASP A 30 3.03 -0.57 22.01
C ASP A 30 3.99 0.49 21.41
N GLY A 31 3.49 1.37 20.55
CA GLY A 31 4.25 2.40 19.84
C GLY A 31 4.61 2.02 18.40
N GLY A 32 4.78 3.05 17.56
CA GLY A 32 5.07 2.90 16.14
C GLY A 32 3.83 2.80 15.26
N GLU A 33 4.05 2.46 13.99
CA GLU A 33 3.04 2.40 12.94
C GLU A 33 2.93 0.98 12.40
N ARG A 34 1.74 0.39 12.53
CA ARG A 34 1.40 -0.91 11.95
C ARG A 34 0.92 -0.73 10.52
N LEU A 35 1.45 -1.53 9.61
CA LEU A 35 1.11 -1.49 8.20
C LEU A 35 0.21 -2.67 7.84
N THR A 36 -0.91 -2.42 7.16
CA THR A 36 -1.77 -3.46 6.59
C THR A 36 -1.90 -3.26 5.10
N TYR A 37 -1.41 -4.22 4.32
CA TYR A 37 -1.48 -4.20 2.86
C TYR A 37 -2.79 -4.82 2.38
N VAL A 38 -3.50 -4.12 1.48
CA VAL A 38 -4.64 -4.64 0.75
C VAL A 38 -4.19 -4.98 -0.66
N ASP A 39 -4.20 -6.27 -1.01
CA ASP A 39 -3.75 -6.75 -2.32
C ASP A 39 -4.84 -6.65 -3.41
N GLU A 40 -4.48 -7.06 -4.61
CA GLU A 40 -5.33 -7.04 -5.81
C GLU A 40 -6.52 -8.01 -5.74
N GLN A 41 -6.56 -8.91 -4.76
CA GLN A 41 -7.70 -9.78 -4.45
C GLN A 41 -8.49 -9.28 -3.23
N ALA A 42 -8.23 -8.05 -2.76
CA ALA A 42 -8.80 -7.45 -1.56
C ALA A 42 -8.41 -8.16 -0.25
N ARG A 43 -7.35 -8.95 -0.24
CA ARG A 43 -6.88 -9.59 0.99
C ARG A 43 -6.16 -8.56 1.84
N SER A 44 -6.51 -8.53 3.13
CA SER A 44 -5.81 -7.71 4.12
C SER A 44 -4.68 -8.53 4.72
N ILE A 45 -3.45 -8.06 4.52
CA ILE A 45 -2.23 -8.72 4.93
C ILE A 45 -1.55 -7.82 5.98
N ASP A 46 -1.39 -8.35 7.18
CA ASP A 46 -0.65 -7.64 8.23
C ASP A 46 0.85 -7.71 7.95
N LEU A 47 1.47 -6.53 7.81
CA LEU A 47 2.93 -6.41 7.61
C LEU A 47 3.66 -6.14 8.92
N GLY A 48 2.92 -5.93 10.02
CA GLY A 48 3.48 -5.59 11.32
C GLY A 48 3.95 -4.13 11.41
N VAL A 49 4.83 -3.86 12.38
CA VAL A 49 5.38 -2.53 12.63
C VAL A 49 6.65 -2.33 11.82
N ILE A 50 6.64 -1.36 10.90
CA ILE A 50 7.80 -1.03 10.05
C ILE A 50 8.06 0.47 10.16
N SER A 51 9.13 0.84 10.84
CA SER A 51 9.58 2.23 10.94
C SER A 51 9.97 2.81 9.59
N LEU A 52 9.91 4.13 9.44
CA LEU A 52 10.54 4.83 8.32
C LEU A 52 12.03 4.46 8.22
N GLY A 53 12.52 4.21 6.99
CA GLY A 53 13.85 3.67 6.72
C GLY A 53 14.01 2.16 7.01
N GLY A 54 12.95 1.49 7.49
CA GLY A 54 12.96 0.09 7.85
C GLY A 54 12.62 -0.86 6.70
N ALA A 55 12.85 -2.15 6.93
CA ALA A 55 12.46 -3.23 6.03
C ALA A 55 11.98 -4.45 6.82
N ALA A 56 11.10 -5.23 6.22
CA ALA A 56 10.57 -6.47 6.77
C ALA A 56 10.37 -7.52 5.67
N PHE A 57 10.32 -8.78 6.07
CA PHE A 57 9.97 -9.88 5.19
C PHE A 57 8.83 -10.68 5.82
N SER A 58 7.71 -10.79 5.09
CA SER A 58 6.58 -11.64 5.48
C SER A 58 6.75 -13.02 4.87
N ALA A 59 7.31 -13.94 5.64
CA ALA A 59 7.59 -15.30 5.17
C ALA A 59 6.33 -16.09 4.80
N GLY A 60 5.19 -15.83 5.46
CA GLY A 60 3.92 -16.48 5.16
C GLY A 60 3.27 -16.02 3.85
N GLU A 61 3.63 -14.81 3.39
CA GLU A 61 3.03 -14.19 2.20
C GLU A 61 4.04 -14.05 1.05
N GLY A 62 5.30 -14.44 1.26
CA GLY A 62 6.36 -14.28 0.26
C GLY A 62 6.63 -12.81 -0.09
N LEU A 63 6.44 -11.88 0.85
CA LEU A 63 6.54 -10.44 0.60
C LEU A 63 7.80 -9.82 1.22
N VAL A 64 8.58 -9.10 0.41
CA VAL A 64 9.63 -8.20 0.87
C VAL A 64 9.06 -6.79 0.94
N VAL A 65 9.18 -6.14 2.10
CA VAL A 65 8.65 -4.80 2.34
C VAL A 65 9.77 -3.85 2.72
N ARG A 66 9.85 -2.70 2.06
CA ARG A 66 10.83 -1.65 2.33
C ARG A 66 10.14 -0.30 2.48
N ARG A 67 10.34 0.37 3.60
CA ARG A 67 9.77 1.69 3.88
C ARG A 67 10.87 2.74 3.84
N HIS A 68 10.77 3.67 2.89
CA HIS A 68 11.72 4.75 2.74
C HIS A 68 11.50 5.85 3.79
N GLU A 69 12.54 6.64 4.08
CA GLU A 69 12.46 7.76 5.03
C GLU A 69 11.46 8.85 4.61
N SER A 70 11.25 9.00 3.30
CA SER A 70 10.24 9.92 2.74
C SER A 70 8.81 9.38 2.79
N GLY A 71 8.57 8.20 3.36
CA GLY A 71 7.24 7.60 3.52
C GLY A 71 6.77 6.72 2.36
N TRP A 72 7.54 6.65 1.28
CA TRP A 72 7.30 5.69 0.20
C TRP A 72 7.47 4.26 0.70
N LEU A 73 6.66 3.35 0.19
CA LEU A 73 6.72 1.94 0.53
C LEU A 73 6.86 1.10 -0.72
N LEU A 74 7.79 0.17 -0.73
CA LEU A 74 7.95 -0.84 -1.77
C LEU A 74 7.55 -2.21 -1.20
N ILE A 75 6.65 -2.90 -1.89
CA ILE A 75 6.33 -4.31 -1.63
C ILE A 75 6.71 -5.11 -2.87
N GLU A 76 7.47 -6.18 -2.66
CA GLU A 76 7.90 -7.12 -3.70
C GLU A 76 7.39 -8.51 -3.35
N SER A 77 6.73 -9.17 -4.30
CA SER A 77 6.27 -10.55 -4.16
C SER A 77 7.33 -11.54 -4.62
N GLU A 78 7.20 -12.81 -4.21
CA GLU A 78 8.09 -13.90 -4.63
C GLU A 78 8.17 -14.11 -6.16
N ASP A 79 7.08 -13.80 -6.87
CA ASP A 79 7.03 -13.82 -8.34
C ASP A 79 7.79 -12.66 -9.02
N GLY A 80 8.43 -11.79 -8.23
CA GLY A 80 9.20 -10.64 -8.73
C GLY A 80 8.35 -9.43 -9.11
N VAL A 81 7.09 -9.37 -8.67
CA VAL A 81 6.20 -8.22 -8.91
C VAL A 81 6.46 -7.14 -7.87
N TYR A 82 6.69 -5.91 -8.33
CA TYR A 82 6.98 -4.75 -7.49
C TYR A 82 5.79 -3.80 -7.43
N ARG A 83 5.46 -3.34 -6.22
CA ARG A 83 4.42 -2.36 -5.93
C ARG A 83 5.00 -1.21 -5.15
N LEU A 84 4.99 -0.05 -5.76
CA LEU A 84 5.44 1.19 -5.15
C LEU A 84 4.23 1.99 -4.69
N PHE A 85 4.20 2.32 -3.40
CA PHE A 85 3.14 3.11 -2.79
C PHE A 85 3.67 4.49 -2.42
N GLU A 86 2.91 5.51 -2.79
CA GLU A 86 3.23 6.88 -2.45
C GLU A 86 2.62 7.29 -1.10
N PRO A 87 3.34 8.08 -0.29
CA PRO A 87 2.78 8.71 0.88
C PRO A 87 1.73 9.75 0.48
N PRO A 88 0.66 9.90 1.27
CA PRO A 88 -0.35 10.90 0.98
C PRO A 88 0.20 12.32 1.18
N LEU A 89 -0.32 13.26 0.39
CA LEU A 89 0.05 14.68 0.44
C LEU A 89 -0.33 15.39 1.77
N ALA A 90 -1.21 14.78 2.56
CA ALA A 90 -1.63 15.22 3.89
C ALA A 90 -1.65 14.01 4.83
N ASP A 91 -1.73 14.24 6.16
CA ASP A 91 -1.87 13.18 7.17
C ASP A 91 -3.08 12.29 6.87
N SER A 92 -2.85 11.22 6.12
CA SER A 92 -3.81 10.19 5.81
C SER A 92 -3.18 8.86 6.14
N SER A 93 -3.89 8.05 6.89
CA SER A 93 -3.52 6.69 7.30
C SER A 93 -3.49 5.68 6.14
N PHE A 94 -3.21 6.13 4.91
CA PHE A 94 -3.33 5.32 3.69
C PHE A 94 -2.30 5.70 2.62
N LEU A 95 -1.48 4.73 2.20
CA LEU A 95 -0.58 4.81 1.07
C LEU A 95 -1.27 4.26 -0.19
N ARG A 96 -1.19 5.00 -1.29
CA ARG A 96 -1.81 4.62 -2.56
C ARG A 96 -0.81 3.93 -3.48
N LEU A 97 -1.26 2.93 -4.23
CA LEU A 97 -0.45 2.31 -5.26
C LEU A 97 -0.15 3.33 -6.36
N ASN A 98 1.13 3.66 -6.53
CA ASN A 98 1.62 4.57 -7.55
C ASN A 98 2.13 3.84 -8.79
N GLN A 99 2.84 2.73 -8.59
CA GLN A 99 3.40 1.92 -9.67
C GLN A 99 3.30 0.43 -9.38
N LEU A 100 3.01 -0.34 -10.42
CA LEU A 100 3.03 -1.81 -10.46
C LEU A 100 3.89 -2.24 -11.64
N GLY A 101 4.84 -3.15 -11.44
CA GLY A 101 5.80 -3.58 -12.48
C GLY A 101 6.41 -4.94 -12.24
#